data_AF-A0A9W6WL78-F1
#
_entry.id   AF-A0A9W6WL78-F1
#
_cell.length_a   1.000
_cell.length_b   1.000
_cell.length_c   1.000
_cell.angle_alpha   90.00
_cell.angle_beta   90.00
_cell.angle_gamma   90.00
#
_symmetry.space_group_name_H-M   'P 1'
#
loop_
_entity.id
_entity.type
_entity.pdbx_description
1 polymer ?
#
loop_
_entity_poly.entity_id
_entity_poly.type
_entity_poly.pdbx_seq_one_letter_code
_entity_poly.pdbx_strand_id
1 'polypeptide(L)'
;MLNSEFNDLIDSKYAEIDIYPEALKSEIDDLNEWIYPTINNGVYKSGFATKQEPYEKEVTQLFKSLDRLEKILADKHSKGEDFLVANTLTEADIRLYTTIVRFDPIYVQHFKCNLGMIRFDFPHIHKWVRNLYWNYDAFKSTTNFDHIKFHYSNPISISIHSILLH
;
A
#
# COMPACT_ATOMS: atom_id res chain seq x y z
N MET A 1 3.40 6.80 -18.38
CA MET A 1 3.63 8.25 -18.64
C MET A 1 4.78 8.78 -17.80
N LEU A 2 4.63 8.99 -16.48
CA LEU A 2 5.70 9.61 -15.67
C LEU A 2 7.03 8.83 -15.64
N ASN A 3 7.00 7.52 -15.87
CA ASN A 3 8.20 6.66 -15.90
C ASN A 3 9.15 6.92 -17.09
N SER A 4 8.63 7.42 -18.22
CA SER A 4 9.37 7.37 -19.50
C SER A 4 9.23 8.61 -20.36
N GLU A 5 8.04 9.22 -20.39
CA GLU A 5 7.71 10.27 -21.39
C GLU A 5 8.44 11.60 -21.18
N PHE A 6 9.16 11.75 -20.06
CA PHE A 6 9.93 12.95 -19.71
C PHE A 6 11.44 12.72 -19.66
N ASN A 7 11.91 11.51 -20.02
CA ASN A 7 13.32 11.13 -19.88
C ASN A 7 14.26 12.05 -20.67
N ASP A 8 13.83 12.52 -21.84
CA ASP A 8 14.60 13.45 -22.68
C ASP A 8 14.66 14.89 -22.13
N LEU A 9 13.91 15.20 -21.07
CA LEU A 9 13.76 16.54 -20.50
C LEU A 9 14.42 16.71 -19.12
N ILE A 10 15.04 15.66 -18.57
CA ILE A 10 15.59 15.63 -17.21
C ILE A 10 17.04 15.15 -17.18
N ASP A 11 17.74 15.37 -16.07
CA ASP A 11 19.10 14.83 -15.87
C ASP A 11 19.11 13.30 -16.02
N SER A 12 20.16 12.78 -16.66
CA SER A 12 20.29 11.33 -16.95
C SER A 12 20.13 10.45 -15.71
N LYS A 13 20.65 10.88 -14.56
CA LYS A 13 20.52 10.15 -13.29
C LYS A 13 19.07 9.90 -12.86
N TYR A 14 18.11 10.70 -13.32
CA TYR A 14 16.68 10.50 -13.09
C TYR A 14 16.02 9.78 -14.26
N ALA A 15 16.45 10.04 -15.50
CA ALA A 15 15.97 9.35 -16.70
C ALA A 15 16.30 7.85 -16.72
N GLU A 16 17.37 7.45 -16.03
CA GLU A 16 17.78 6.04 -15.89
C GLU A 16 16.93 5.27 -14.86
N ILE A 17 16.09 5.94 -14.07
CA ILE A 17 15.19 5.28 -13.12
C ILE A 17 14.00 4.71 -13.90
N ASP A 18 13.92 3.38 -13.96
CA ASP A 18 12.80 2.66 -14.57
C ASP A 18 12.07 1.81 -13.52
N ILE A 19 10.88 2.25 -13.13
CA ILE A 19 10.01 1.53 -12.17
C ILE A 19 9.09 0.52 -12.87
N TYR A 20 9.13 0.43 -14.20
CA TYR A 20 8.33 -0.51 -14.99
C TYR A 20 9.13 -1.09 -16.17
N PRO A 21 10.28 -1.76 -15.88
CA PRO A 21 11.13 -2.28 -16.94
C PRO A 21 10.50 -3.47 -17.65
N GLU A 22 10.69 -3.54 -18.97
CA GLU A 22 10.04 -4.54 -19.84
C GLU A 22 10.28 -5.99 -19.37
N ALA A 23 11.47 -6.28 -18.84
CA ALA A 23 11.83 -7.61 -18.34
C ALA A 23 11.03 -8.06 -17.09
N LEU A 24 10.51 -7.12 -16.30
CA LEU A 24 9.77 -7.40 -15.07
C LEU A 24 8.26 -7.13 -15.19
N LYS A 25 7.84 -6.61 -16.34
CA LYS A 25 6.48 -6.15 -16.63
C LYS A 25 5.41 -7.18 -16.26
N SER A 26 5.58 -8.43 -16.67
CA SER A 26 4.60 -9.49 -16.38
C SER A 26 4.47 -9.75 -14.88
N GLU A 27 5.57 -9.80 -14.12
CA GLU A 27 5.52 -10.04 -12.66
C GLU A 27 4.88 -8.85 -11.93
N ILE A 28 5.15 -7.63 -12.41
CA ILE A 28 4.53 -6.40 -11.90
C ILE A 28 3.02 -6.41 -12.14
N ASP A 29 2.60 -6.72 -13.37
CA ASP A 29 1.19 -6.74 -13.76
C ASP A 29 0.41 -7.82 -13.00
N ASP A 30 0.99 -9.02 -12.86
CA ASP A 30 0.40 -10.13 -12.11
C ASP A 30 0.19 -9.79 -10.62
N LEU A 31 1.12 -9.05 -10.01
CA LEU A 31 0.95 -8.55 -8.63
C LEU A 31 -0.14 -7.48 -8.56
N ASN A 32 -0.09 -6.50 -9.45
CA ASN A 32 -1.02 -5.38 -9.47
C ASN A 32 -2.48 -5.84 -9.72
N GLU A 33 -2.69 -6.90 -10.51
CA GLU A 33 -4.00 -7.42 -10.87
C GLU A 33 -4.85 -7.77 -9.65
N TRP A 34 -4.25 -8.35 -8.60
CA TRP A 34 -4.98 -8.69 -7.38
C TRP A 34 -4.76 -7.68 -6.25
N ILE A 35 -3.57 -7.05 -6.16
CA ILE A 35 -3.30 -6.02 -5.14
C ILE A 35 -4.30 -4.87 -5.28
N TYR A 36 -4.57 -4.41 -6.51
CA TYR A 36 -5.50 -3.30 -6.70
C TYR A 36 -6.93 -3.60 -6.20
N PRO A 37 -7.66 -4.60 -6.72
CA PRO A 37 -9.05 -4.81 -6.36
C PRO A 37 -9.26 -5.32 -4.92
N THR A 38 -8.25 -5.95 -4.31
CA THR A 38 -8.39 -6.63 -3.00
C THR A 38 -7.65 -5.95 -1.85
N ILE A 39 -6.62 -5.13 -2.12
CA ILE A 39 -5.90 -4.36 -1.10
C ILE A 39 -6.14 -2.87 -1.31
N ASN A 40 -5.71 -2.30 -2.45
CA ASN A 40 -5.80 -0.85 -2.65
C ASN A 40 -7.23 -0.35 -2.60
N ASN A 41 -8.13 -1.02 -3.33
CA ASN A 41 -9.55 -0.74 -3.32
C ASN A 41 -10.29 -1.54 -2.23
N GLY A 42 -9.72 -2.64 -1.74
CA GLY A 42 -10.36 -3.50 -0.73
C GLY A 42 -10.64 -2.79 0.58
N VAL A 43 -9.73 -1.91 1.03
CA VAL A 43 -9.94 -1.08 2.24
C VAL A 43 -11.14 -0.14 2.08
N TYR A 44 -11.34 0.45 0.90
CA TYR A 44 -12.49 1.33 0.63
C TYR A 44 -13.78 0.54 0.48
N LYS A 45 -13.76 -0.61 -0.21
CA LYS A 45 -14.93 -1.50 -0.30
C LYS A 45 -15.40 -1.95 1.08
N SER A 46 -14.46 -2.23 1.99
CA SER A 46 -14.76 -2.53 3.39
C SER A 46 -15.34 -1.31 4.12
N GLY A 47 -14.66 -0.16 4.04
CA GLY A 47 -15.04 1.05 4.77
C GLY A 47 -16.34 1.71 4.32
N PHE A 48 -16.69 1.62 3.04
CA PHE A 48 -17.90 2.20 2.46
C PHE A 48 -19.08 1.22 2.40
N ALA A 49 -18.90 -0.03 2.81
CA ALA A 49 -20.01 -0.97 2.89
C ALA A 49 -21.09 -0.47 3.87
N THR A 50 -22.32 -0.35 3.40
CA THR A 50 -23.49 0.11 4.19
C THR A 50 -24.31 -1.05 4.76
N LYS A 51 -23.90 -2.29 4.49
CA LYS A 51 -24.54 -3.52 4.96
C LYS A 51 -23.47 -4.48 5.48
N GLN A 52 -23.86 -5.30 6.46
CA GLN A 52 -22.96 -6.23 7.14
C GLN A 52 -22.32 -7.25 6.19
N GLU A 53 -23.12 -7.92 5.36
CA GLU A 53 -22.63 -9.00 4.49
C GLU A 53 -21.58 -8.52 3.45
N PRO A 54 -21.78 -7.41 2.71
CA PRO A 54 -20.73 -6.84 1.88
C PRO A 54 -19.47 -6.43 2.67
N TYR A 55 -19.63 -5.84 3.85
CA TYR A 55 -18.50 -5.49 4.72
C TYR A 55 -17.67 -6.75 5.07
N GLU A 56 -18.32 -7.79 5.58
CA GLU A 56 -17.67 -9.03 6.00
C GLU A 56 -16.95 -9.71 4.84
N LYS A 57 -17.57 -9.74 3.66
CA LYS A 57 -16.97 -10.30 2.45
C LYS A 57 -15.68 -9.55 2.07
N GLU A 58 -15.74 -8.23 1.99
CA GLU A 58 -14.63 -7.41 1.51
C GLU A 58 -13.49 -7.34 2.52
N VAL A 59 -13.79 -7.22 3.82
CA VAL A 59 -12.74 -7.25 4.87
C VAL A 59 -12.08 -8.62 4.95
N THR A 60 -12.84 -9.71 4.82
CA THR A 60 -12.26 -11.06 4.79
C THR A 60 -11.37 -11.25 3.55
N GLN A 61 -11.78 -10.75 2.38
CA GLN A 61 -10.97 -10.81 1.17
C GLN A 61 -9.68 -9.98 1.29
N LEU A 62 -9.76 -8.79 1.89
CA LEU A 62 -8.61 -7.94 2.18
C LEU A 62 -7.58 -8.68 3.01
N PHE A 63 -7.98 -9.28 4.14
CA PHE A 63 -7.05 -9.99 5.02
C PHE A 63 -6.47 -11.25 4.38
N LYS A 64 -7.24 -12.00 3.57
CA LYS A 64 -6.70 -13.10 2.76
C LYS A 64 -5.61 -12.62 1.79
N SER A 65 -5.78 -11.45 1.19
CA SER A 65 -4.78 -10.86 0.30
C SER A 65 -3.56 -10.33 1.06
N LEU A 66 -3.73 -9.78 2.27
CA LEU A 66 -2.62 -9.43 3.16
C LEU A 66 -1.82 -10.67 3.59
N ASP A 67 -2.47 -11.78 3.92
CA ASP A 67 -1.79 -13.06 4.21
C ASP A 67 -1.00 -13.58 3.01
N ARG A 68 -1.56 -13.45 1.80
CA ARG A 68 -0.84 -13.81 0.56
C ARG A 68 0.40 -12.93 0.37
N LEU A 69 0.23 -11.62 0.53
CA LEU A 69 1.31 -10.65 0.41
C LEU A 69 2.42 -10.89 1.44
N GLU A 70 2.04 -11.18 2.69
CA GLU A 70 2.97 -11.49 3.78
C GLU A 70 3.83 -12.71 3.44
N LYS A 71 3.22 -13.77 2.88
CA LYS A 71 3.96 -14.96 2.43
C LYS A 71 4.92 -14.65 1.28
N ILE A 72 4.52 -13.78 0.33
CA ILE A 72 5.39 -13.34 -0.77
C ILE A 72 6.59 -12.58 -0.20
N LEU A 73 6.37 -11.59 0.67
CA LEU A 73 7.46 -10.82 1.28
C LEU A 73 8.31 -11.67 2.23
N ALA A 74 7.75 -12.69 2.86
CA ALA A 74 8.51 -13.67 3.64
C ALA A 74 9.51 -14.43 2.76
N ASP A 75 9.06 -14.95 1.62
CA ASP A 75 9.93 -15.60 0.63
C ASP A 75 11.00 -14.64 0.09
N LYS A 76 10.63 -13.41 -0.29
CA LYS A 76 11.58 -12.38 -0.76
C LYS A 76 12.63 -12.04 0.29
N HIS A 77 12.21 -11.77 1.53
CA HIS A 77 13.12 -11.48 2.63
C HIS A 77 14.06 -12.65 2.96
N SER A 78 13.59 -13.90 2.81
CA SER A 78 14.44 -15.08 3.03
C SER A 78 15.59 -15.19 2.03
N LYS A 79 15.45 -14.56 0.86
CA LYS A 79 16.45 -14.47 -0.20
C LYS A 79 17.32 -13.21 -0.10
N GLY A 80 17.11 -12.39 0.93
CA GLY A 80 17.79 -11.11 1.08
C GLY A 80 17.26 -10.00 0.16
N GLU A 81 16.05 -10.17 -0.36
CA GLU A 81 15.37 -9.16 -1.16
C GLU A 81 14.52 -8.25 -0.27
N ASP A 82 14.39 -6.97 -0.60
CA ASP A 82 13.63 -5.98 0.19
C ASP A 82 12.44 -5.38 -0.58
N PHE A 83 12.16 -5.87 -1.79
CA PHE A 83 11.10 -5.40 -2.70
C PHE A 83 10.21 -6.53 -3.22
N LEU A 84 9.09 -6.17 -3.83
CA LEU A 84 8.14 -7.15 -4.37
C LEU A 84 8.69 -7.93 -5.57
N VAL A 85 9.48 -7.29 -6.44
CA VAL A 85 9.90 -7.84 -7.73
C VAL A 85 11.41 -7.70 -7.91
N ALA A 86 12.09 -8.80 -8.24
CA ALA A 86 13.52 -8.88 -8.58
C ALA A 86 14.48 -8.03 -7.71
N ASN A 87 14.20 -7.88 -6.41
CA ASN A 87 14.93 -7.02 -5.48
C ASN A 87 15.20 -5.59 -5.99
N THR A 88 14.29 -5.03 -6.78
CA THR A 88 14.36 -3.65 -7.26
C THR A 88 13.06 -2.92 -6.97
N LEU A 89 13.13 -1.61 -6.78
CA LEU A 89 11.94 -0.80 -6.59
C LEU A 89 11.15 -0.72 -7.91
N THR A 90 9.90 -1.15 -7.89
CA THR A 90 9.01 -1.10 -9.06
C THR A 90 7.72 -0.34 -8.77
N GLU A 91 6.88 -0.12 -9.80
CA GLU A 91 5.57 0.49 -9.61
C GLU A 91 4.65 -0.34 -8.68
N ALA A 92 4.86 -1.67 -8.59
CA ALA A 92 4.09 -2.51 -7.67
C ALA A 92 4.31 -2.08 -6.22
N ASP A 93 5.56 -1.78 -5.84
CA ASP A 93 5.90 -1.29 -4.50
C ASP A 93 5.26 0.07 -4.24
N ILE A 94 5.34 0.98 -5.22
CA ILE A 94 4.79 2.34 -5.12
C ILE A 94 3.27 2.28 -4.92
N ARG A 95 2.57 1.48 -5.73
CA ARG A 95 1.11 1.32 -5.67
C ARG A 95 0.68 0.71 -4.34
N LEU A 96 1.36 -0.33 -3.88
CA LEU A 96 1.06 -0.97 -2.60
C LEU A 96 1.35 -0.03 -1.41
N TYR A 97 2.46 0.71 -1.46
CA TYR A 97 2.94 1.54 -0.34
C TYR A 97 1.88 2.53 0.10
N THR A 98 1.22 3.17 -0.88
CA THR A 98 0.19 4.18 -0.61
C THR A 98 -0.95 3.64 0.25
N THR A 99 -1.29 2.35 0.15
CA THR A 99 -2.29 1.72 1.01
C THR A 99 -1.69 1.31 2.35
N ILE A 100 -0.57 0.59 2.35
CA ILE A 100 -0.02 0.01 3.59
C ILE A 100 0.41 1.08 4.59
N VAL A 101 1.02 2.19 4.14
CA VAL A 101 1.44 3.28 5.03
C VAL A 101 0.26 3.97 5.74
N ARG A 102 -0.96 3.86 5.18
CA ARG A 102 -2.21 4.42 5.73
C ARG A 102 -3.02 3.40 6.54
N PHE A 103 -2.61 2.13 6.55
CA PHE A 103 -3.41 1.05 7.11
C PHE A 103 -3.66 1.21 8.61
N ASP A 104 -2.61 1.20 9.42
CA ASP A 104 -2.74 1.33 10.87
C ASP A 104 -3.27 2.70 11.31
N PRO A 105 -2.82 3.84 10.73
CA PRO A 105 -3.30 5.16 11.17
C PRO A 105 -4.75 5.46 10.80
N ILE A 106 -5.28 4.84 9.75
CA ILE A 106 -6.62 5.14 9.20
C ILE A 106 -7.48 3.90 9.07
N TYR A 107 -7.10 2.96 8.21
CA TYR A 107 -8.03 1.93 7.73
C TYR A 107 -8.48 0.96 8.82
N VAL A 108 -7.63 0.67 9.81
CA VAL A 108 -7.99 -0.16 10.97
C VAL A 108 -9.22 0.41 11.68
N GLN A 109 -9.21 1.70 12.02
CA GLN A 109 -10.29 2.31 12.78
C GLN A 109 -11.41 2.85 11.87
N HIS A 110 -11.04 3.67 10.89
CA HIS A 110 -12.00 4.42 10.07
C HIS A 110 -12.79 3.50 9.13
N PHE A 111 -12.09 2.55 8.49
CA PHE A 111 -12.70 1.57 7.58
C PHE A 111 -12.97 0.21 8.23
N LYS A 112 -12.79 0.11 9.56
CA LYS A 112 -13.01 -1.13 10.32
C LYS A 112 -12.20 -2.32 9.78
N CYS A 113 -11.06 -2.07 9.15
CA CYS A 113 -10.16 -3.12 8.69
C CYS A 113 -9.33 -3.66 9.87
N ASN A 114 -9.99 -4.25 10.86
CA ASN A 114 -9.44 -4.47 12.21
C ASN A 114 -9.32 -5.95 12.62
N LEU A 115 -9.24 -6.88 11.66
CA LEU A 115 -8.91 -8.29 11.95
C LEU A 115 -7.42 -8.48 12.33
N GLY A 116 -6.61 -7.44 12.12
CA GLY A 116 -5.19 -7.37 12.46
C GLY A 116 -4.62 -6.00 12.08
N MET A 117 -3.40 -5.70 12.52
CA MET A 117 -2.65 -4.48 12.23
C MET A 117 -1.34 -4.82 11.52
N ILE A 118 -0.91 -3.98 10.59
CA ILE A 118 0.35 -4.17 9.87
C ILE A 118 1.52 -4.28 10.84
N ARG A 119 1.60 -3.38 11.83
CA ARG A 119 2.74 -3.35 12.76
C ARG A 119 2.90 -4.58 13.65
N PHE A 120 1.83 -5.35 13.88
CA PHE A 120 1.81 -6.46 14.85
C PHE A 120 1.66 -7.83 14.19
N ASP A 121 0.78 -7.93 13.19
CA ASP A 121 0.37 -9.23 12.63
C ASP A 121 1.08 -9.58 11.31
N PHE A 122 1.70 -8.59 10.65
CA PHE A 122 2.34 -8.75 9.34
C PHE A 122 3.81 -8.28 9.36
N PRO A 123 4.72 -9.03 10.02
CA PRO A 123 6.10 -8.61 10.22
C PRO A 123 6.88 -8.34 8.92
N HIS A 124 6.63 -9.08 7.84
CA HIS A 124 7.31 -8.88 6.56
C HIS A 124 6.76 -7.66 5.82
N ILE A 125 5.43 -7.46 5.78
CA ILE A 125 4.85 -6.20 5.27
C ILE A 125 5.34 -5.00 6.10
N HIS A 126 5.39 -5.12 7.42
CA HIS A 126 5.86 -4.05 8.30
C HIS A 126 7.36 -3.74 8.11
N LYS A 127 8.20 -4.76 7.87
CA LYS A 127 9.61 -4.54 7.49
C LYS A 127 9.69 -3.82 6.14
N TRP A 128 8.96 -4.29 5.13
CA TRP A 128 8.95 -3.71 3.78
C TRP A 128 8.51 -2.24 3.78
N VAL A 129 7.39 -1.89 4.42
CA VAL A 129 6.89 -0.50 4.43
C VAL A 129 7.83 0.44 5.18
N ARG A 130 8.48 -0.04 6.24
CA ARG A 130 9.50 0.73 6.98
C ARG A 130 10.76 0.94 6.16
N ASN A 131 11.20 -0.07 5.40
CA ASN A 131 12.33 0.08 4.47
C ASN A 131 12.05 1.23 3.49
N LEU A 132 10.90 1.20 2.83
CA LEU A 132 10.48 2.26 1.91
C LEU A 132 10.41 3.63 2.60
N TYR A 133 9.69 3.73 3.73
CA TYR A 133 9.49 5.01 4.43
C TYR A 133 10.78 5.60 4.99
N TRP A 134 11.70 4.80 5.55
CA TRP A 134 12.88 5.35 6.22
C TRP A 134 14.11 5.50 5.33
N ASN A 135 14.27 4.63 4.33
CA ASN A 135 15.50 4.57 3.52
C ASN A 135 15.37 5.29 2.16
N TYR A 136 14.14 5.66 1.74
CA TYR A 136 13.89 6.34 0.48
C TYR A 136 13.17 7.67 0.71
N ASP A 137 13.89 8.78 0.51
CA ASP A 137 13.40 10.13 0.82
C ASP A 137 12.07 10.46 0.11
N ALA A 138 11.89 10.02 -1.13
CA ALA A 138 10.66 10.23 -1.90
C ALA A 138 9.40 9.68 -1.18
N PHE A 139 9.51 8.59 -0.43
CA PHE A 139 8.40 8.00 0.31
C PHE A 139 8.11 8.77 1.60
N LYS A 140 9.17 9.13 2.35
CA LYS A 140 9.06 9.88 3.60
C LYS A 140 8.52 11.29 3.38
N SER A 141 9.15 12.03 2.48
CA SER A 141 8.87 13.45 2.24
C SER A 141 7.47 13.69 1.67
N THR A 142 6.88 12.67 1.04
CA THR A 142 5.51 12.72 0.47
C THR A 142 4.43 12.12 1.38
N THR A 143 4.79 11.67 2.59
CA THR A 143 3.85 11.08 3.55
C THR A 143 3.61 12.02 4.74
N ASN A 144 2.57 12.83 4.65
CA ASN A 144 2.11 13.69 5.74
C ASN A 144 0.95 13.02 6.50
N PHE A 145 1.25 12.47 7.69
CA PHE A 145 0.26 11.74 8.49
C PHE A 145 -0.86 12.62 9.04
N ASP A 146 -0.61 13.91 9.31
CA ASP A 146 -1.64 14.84 9.78
C ASP A 146 -2.64 15.14 8.68
N HIS A 147 -2.17 15.41 7.46
CA HIS A 147 -3.03 15.59 6.29
C HIS A 147 -3.84 14.33 5.98
N ILE A 148 -3.22 13.15 6.09
CA ILE A 148 -3.89 11.87 5.91
C ILE A 148 -5.02 11.72 6.94
N LYS A 149 -4.73 11.84 8.24
CA LYS A 149 -5.74 11.70 9.30
C LYS A 149 -6.87 12.72 9.16
N PHE A 150 -6.53 13.98 8.91
CA PHE A 150 -7.51 15.05 8.73
C PHE A 150 -8.45 14.76 7.56
N HIS A 151 -7.94 14.32 6.40
CA HIS A 151 -8.77 14.03 5.24
C HIS A 151 -9.82 12.95 5.51
N TYR A 152 -9.46 11.87 6.22
CA TYR A 152 -10.38 10.76 6.49
C TYR A 152 -11.32 11.03 7.67
N SER A 153 -10.97 11.86 8.64
CA SER A 153 -11.88 12.18 9.75
C SER A 153 -12.97 13.20 9.42
N ASN A 154 -12.80 14.00 8.36
CA ASN A 154 -13.76 15.06 8.01
C ASN A 154 -15.08 14.60 7.37
N PRO A 155 -15.15 13.53 6.55
CA PRO A 155 -16.42 13.07 6.00
C PRO A 155 -17.36 12.53 7.10
N ILE A 156 -18.46 13.24 7.30
CA ILE A 156 -19.51 12.94 8.30
C ILE A 156 -20.17 11.57 8.05
N SER A 157 -20.10 11.05 6.81
CA SER A 157 -20.74 9.79 6.42
C SER A 157 -20.22 8.56 7.16
N ILE A 158 -18.99 8.60 7.68
CA ILE A 158 -18.38 7.51 8.45
C ILE A 158 -18.04 7.94 9.88
N SER A 159 -17.57 9.18 10.06
CA SER A 159 -17.24 9.75 11.38
C SER A 159 -18.14 10.93 11.70
N ILE A 160 -19.26 10.66 12.39
CA ILE A 160 -20.33 11.65 12.65
C ILE A 160 -19.81 12.88 13.44
N HIS A 161 -18.78 12.70 14.28
CA HIS A 161 -18.25 13.76 15.14
C HIS A 161 -16.91 14.34 14.65
N SER A 162 -16.36 13.83 13.54
CA SER A 162 -15.06 14.24 13.00
C SER A 162 -13.89 14.27 14.00
N ILE A 163 -13.93 13.40 15.02
CA ILE A 163 -12.89 13.33 16.05
C ILE A 163 -11.63 12.65 15.48
N LEU A 164 -10.47 13.27 15.73
CA LEU A 164 -9.14 12.71 15.45
C LEU A 164 -8.60 12.03 16.71
N LEU A 165 -8.20 10.77 16.61
CA LEU A 165 -7.41 10.11 17.66
C LEU A 165 -5.92 10.40 17.43
N HIS A 166 -5.30 11.03 18.43
CA HIS A 166 -3.87 11.33 18.47
C HIS A 166 -3.06 10.13 18.97
#